data_AF-A0A7W3RJN6-F1
#
_entry.id   AF-A0A7W3RJN6-F1
#
_cell.length_a   1.000
_cell.length_b   1.000
_cell.length_c   1.000
_cell.angle_alpha   90.00
_cell.angle_beta   90.00
_cell.angle_gamma   90.00
#
_symmetry.space_group_name_H-M   'P 1'
#
loop_
_entity.id
_entity.type
_entity.pdbx_description
1 polymer ?
#
loop_
_entity_poly.entity_id
_entity_poly.type
_entity_poly.pdbx_seq_one_letter_code
_entity_poly.pdbx_strand_id
1 'polypeptide(L)'
;MSNALAIAHVSQALALLIESHLQPEIDMAVKVEPRKPPAEPPTDPTISVFLYQVAPNPSQRNNDLPTRAPDGTLVRRASMALDLNYVISAYGDETELVGQRLLGSVVRTLHEIPVLPKDIIELAGEKPYLTGSNLLEAAQRVRFTPNVMDVDETSKLWGMLYQTPYALSVVYQASLVLIDGLETPTPAEPVRRPEVRVLPFGAPGAPVPPGAGTRGEGESPERTEDPTPSKAPAKTPAAPAKRSAKAPARTRKSTPRSARTAQPPARRTDGDADESKNS
;
A
#
# COMPACT_ATOMS: atom_id res chain seq x y z
N MET A 1 -13.90 -10.94 -4.73
CA MET A 1 -13.46 -11.56 -3.45
C MET A 1 -12.12 -12.21 -3.68
N SER A 2 -11.25 -12.33 -2.68
CA SER A 2 -9.97 -13.04 -2.84
C SER A 2 -9.73 -14.03 -1.71
N ASN A 3 -9.52 -15.30 -2.07
CA ASN A 3 -9.41 -16.43 -1.18
C ASN A 3 -7.94 -16.70 -0.77
N ALA A 4 -7.74 -17.72 0.06
CA ALA A 4 -6.40 -18.10 0.53
C ALA A 4 -5.42 -18.48 -0.60
N LEU A 5 -5.92 -18.87 -1.78
CA LEU A 5 -5.09 -19.19 -2.94
C LEU A 5 -4.51 -17.94 -3.63
N ALA A 6 -4.93 -16.74 -3.24
CA ALA A 6 -4.47 -15.49 -3.84
C ALA A 6 -2.94 -15.34 -3.84
N ILE A 7 -2.25 -15.74 -2.77
CA ILE A 7 -0.78 -15.62 -2.67
C ILE A 7 -0.08 -16.51 -3.72
N ALA A 8 -0.52 -17.76 -3.84
CA ALA A 8 0.02 -18.71 -4.81
C ALA A 8 -0.30 -18.26 -6.24
N HIS A 9 -1.51 -17.74 -6.45
CA HIS A 9 -1.95 -17.24 -7.74
C HIS A 9 -1.14 -16.01 -8.20
N VAL A 10 -0.90 -15.03 -7.33
CA VAL A 10 -0.06 -13.87 -7.63
C VAL A 10 1.37 -14.29 -7.99
N SER A 11 1.95 -15.25 -7.25
CA SER A 11 3.30 -15.74 -7.52
C SER A 11 3.41 -16.44 -8.88
N GLN A 12 2.43 -17.28 -9.23
CA GLN A 12 2.37 -17.92 -10.55
C GLN A 12 2.13 -16.90 -11.67
N ALA A 13 1.25 -15.92 -11.45
CA ALA A 13 0.94 -14.88 -12.42
C ALA A 13 2.15 -13.97 -12.68
N LEU A 14 2.95 -13.66 -11.65
CA LEU A 14 4.21 -12.93 -11.81
C LEU A 14 5.22 -13.72 -12.67
N ALA A 15 5.36 -15.02 -12.42
CA ALA A 15 6.23 -15.87 -13.23
C ALA A 15 5.80 -15.90 -14.71
N LEU A 16 4.50 -16.06 -14.98
CA LEU A 16 3.95 -16.05 -16.34
C LEU A 16 4.04 -14.68 -17.02
N LEU A 17 3.86 -13.59 -16.26
CA LEU A 17 4.02 -12.23 -16.78
C LEU A 17 5.45 -12.03 -17.30
N ILE A 18 6.44 -12.46 -16.52
CA ILE A 18 7.85 -12.40 -16.92
C ILE A 18 8.06 -13.30 -18.14
N GLU A 19 7.69 -14.59 -18.06
CA GLU A 19 7.90 -15.57 -19.12
C GLU A 19 7.36 -15.11 -20.49
N SER A 20 6.16 -14.54 -20.50
CA SER A 20 5.49 -14.05 -21.72
C SER A 20 6.13 -12.82 -22.36
N HIS A 21 6.96 -12.06 -21.63
CA HIS A 21 7.52 -10.77 -22.07
C HIS A 21 9.05 -10.77 -22.16
N LEU A 22 9.69 -11.94 -22.14
CA LEU A 22 11.15 -12.07 -22.36
C LEU A 22 11.55 -11.94 -23.84
N GLN A 23 10.62 -12.17 -24.76
CA GLN A 23 10.84 -12.02 -26.21
C GLN A 23 10.63 -10.56 -26.64
N PRO A 24 11.41 -10.00 -27.59
CA PRO A 24 12.31 -10.67 -28.55
C PRO A 24 13.82 -10.61 -28.20
N GLU A 25 14.20 -10.07 -27.04
CA GLU A 25 15.62 -9.76 -26.75
C GLU A 25 16.49 -10.98 -26.41
N ILE A 26 15.83 -12.10 -26.11
CA ILE A 26 16.46 -13.31 -25.64
C ILE A 26 16.00 -14.47 -26.53
N ASP A 27 16.82 -14.82 -27.51
CA ASP A 27 16.57 -15.94 -28.44
C ASP A 27 16.82 -17.32 -27.79
N MET A 28 16.68 -17.40 -26.46
CA MET A 28 16.95 -18.59 -25.67
C MET A 28 15.68 -19.03 -24.95
N ALA A 29 15.52 -20.33 -24.76
CA ALA A 29 14.46 -20.87 -23.91
C ALA A 29 14.78 -20.55 -22.45
N VAL A 30 14.12 -19.54 -21.90
CA VAL A 30 14.27 -19.15 -20.50
C VAL A 30 13.23 -19.86 -19.65
N LYS A 31 13.67 -20.51 -18.58
CA LYS A 31 12.76 -21.12 -17.62
C LYS A 31 12.46 -20.13 -16.50
N VAL A 32 11.18 -19.84 -16.24
CA VAL A 32 10.76 -19.00 -15.11
C VAL A 32 10.05 -19.86 -14.07
N GLU A 33 10.56 -19.87 -12.83
CA GLU A 33 10.02 -20.71 -11.77
C GLU A 33 9.70 -19.91 -10.49
N PRO A 34 8.46 -19.96 -9.98
CA PRO A 34 8.09 -19.33 -8.71
C PRO A 34 8.51 -20.22 -7.52
N ARG A 35 9.82 -20.49 -7.40
CA ARG A 35 10.40 -21.35 -6.37
C ARG A 35 11.55 -20.69 -5.64
N LYS A 36 12.01 -21.36 -4.57
CA LYS A 36 13.24 -20.97 -3.88
C LYS A 36 14.44 -21.00 -4.83
N PRO A 37 15.40 -20.09 -4.68
CA PRO A 37 16.66 -20.15 -5.41
C PRO A 37 17.28 -21.56 -5.32
N PRO A 38 17.72 -22.15 -6.45
CA PRO A 38 18.33 -23.48 -6.46
C PRO A 38 19.69 -23.45 -5.76
N ALA A 39 20.01 -24.49 -5.01
CA ALA A 39 21.32 -24.60 -4.33
C ALA A 39 22.47 -24.75 -5.33
N GLU A 40 22.21 -25.43 -6.44
CA GLU A 40 23.14 -25.54 -7.57
C GLU A 40 22.69 -24.57 -8.68
N PRO A 41 23.51 -23.58 -9.05
CA PRO A 41 23.13 -22.59 -10.05
C PRO A 41 23.03 -23.25 -11.43
N PRO A 42 21.87 -23.19 -12.10
CA PRO A 42 21.72 -23.73 -13.44
C PRO A 42 22.61 -22.97 -14.42
N THR A 43 23.27 -23.69 -15.33
CA THR A 43 23.95 -23.09 -16.48
C THR A 43 22.94 -22.60 -17.52
N ASP A 44 21.78 -23.25 -17.58
CA ASP A 44 20.69 -22.86 -18.49
C ASP A 44 20.02 -21.55 -18.04
N PRO A 45 19.63 -20.67 -18.97
CA PRO A 45 18.95 -19.41 -18.68
C PRO A 45 17.69 -19.63 -17.83
N THR A 46 17.76 -19.24 -16.56
CA THR A 46 16.68 -19.50 -15.59
C THR A 46 16.42 -18.26 -14.74
N ILE A 47 15.15 -17.94 -14.52
CA ILE A 47 14.71 -16.88 -13.60
C ILE A 47 13.96 -17.54 -12.44
N SER A 48 14.43 -17.28 -11.22
CA SER A 48 13.77 -17.71 -9.99
C SER A 48 13.01 -16.55 -9.37
N VAL A 49 11.71 -16.73 -9.13
CA VAL A 49 10.86 -15.76 -8.44
C VAL A 49 10.60 -16.27 -7.02
N PHE A 50 11.29 -15.68 -6.05
CA PHE A 50 11.25 -16.13 -4.65
C PHE A 50 10.49 -15.15 -3.76
N LEU A 51 9.41 -15.61 -3.12
CA LEU A 51 8.68 -14.87 -2.10
C LEU A 51 9.41 -15.01 -0.75
N TYR A 52 10.16 -13.98 -0.34
CA TYR A 52 10.97 -14.04 0.88
C TYR A 52 10.27 -13.48 2.12
N GLN A 53 9.30 -12.57 1.93
CA GLN A 53 8.58 -11.96 3.03
C GLN A 53 7.14 -11.65 2.64
N VAL A 54 6.22 -11.91 3.57
CA VAL A 54 4.82 -11.49 3.50
C VAL A 54 4.58 -10.55 4.68
N ALA A 55 4.15 -9.32 4.38
CA ALA A 55 3.91 -8.29 5.39
C ALA A 55 2.49 -7.72 5.26
N PRO A 56 1.86 -7.28 6.36
CA PRO A 56 0.59 -6.57 6.28
C PRO A 56 0.79 -5.19 5.64
N ASN A 57 -0.10 -4.80 4.73
CA ASN A 57 -0.03 -3.51 4.06
C ASN A 57 -0.37 -2.38 5.06
N PRO A 58 0.54 -1.44 5.34
CA PRO A 58 0.35 -0.44 6.39
C PRO A 58 -0.79 0.54 6.09
N SER A 59 -1.11 0.79 4.82
CA SER A 59 -2.17 1.70 4.40
C SER A 59 -3.57 1.10 4.55
N GLN A 60 -3.68 -0.23 4.45
CA GLN A 60 -4.97 -0.93 4.52
C GLN A 60 -5.14 -1.77 5.80
N ARG A 61 -4.14 -1.79 6.69
CA ARG A 61 -4.16 -2.60 7.92
C ARG A 61 -5.31 -2.31 8.88
N ASN A 62 -5.91 -1.12 8.83
CA ASN A 62 -7.03 -0.74 9.71
C ASN A 62 -8.40 -0.98 9.05
N ASN A 63 -8.40 -1.48 7.81
CA ASN A 63 -9.59 -1.70 7.00
C ASN A 63 -10.07 -3.17 7.09
N ASP A 64 -9.59 -3.90 8.09
CA ASP A 64 -9.73 -5.34 8.26
C ASP A 64 -10.74 -5.74 9.36
N LEU A 65 -11.13 -4.78 10.22
CA LEU A 65 -11.99 -5.05 11.37
C LEU A 65 -13.37 -5.59 10.93
N PRO A 66 -13.76 -6.80 11.36
CA PRO A 66 -15.10 -7.30 11.11
C PRO A 66 -16.09 -6.44 11.87
N THR A 67 -17.05 -5.86 11.14
CA THR A 67 -18.15 -5.11 11.76
C THR A 67 -19.32 -6.04 11.91
N ARG A 68 -19.80 -6.21 13.13
CA ARG A 68 -21.03 -6.97 13.44
C ARG A 68 -22.13 -6.00 13.87
N ALA A 69 -23.36 -6.30 13.48
CA ALA A 69 -24.53 -5.59 13.95
C ALA A 69 -24.85 -5.98 15.41
N PRO A 70 -25.77 -5.25 16.09
CA PRO A 70 -26.14 -5.55 17.48
C PRO A 70 -26.70 -6.96 17.71
N ASP A 71 -27.24 -7.58 16.66
CA ASP A 71 -27.75 -8.95 16.63
C ASP A 71 -26.64 -10.01 16.37
N GLY A 72 -25.39 -9.57 16.23
CA GLY A 72 -24.25 -10.43 15.93
C GLY A 72 -24.07 -10.76 14.43
N THR A 73 -24.97 -10.30 13.56
CA THR A 73 -24.85 -10.54 12.12
C THR A 73 -23.64 -9.81 11.55
N LEU A 74 -22.91 -10.46 10.65
CA LEU A 74 -21.74 -9.88 10.03
C LEU A 74 -22.18 -8.84 8.99
N VAL A 75 -21.86 -7.57 9.22
CA VAL A 75 -22.14 -6.47 8.28
C VAL A 75 -20.97 -6.28 7.32
N ARG A 76 -19.75 -6.47 7.82
CA ARG A 76 -18.52 -6.32 7.05
C ARG A 76 -17.59 -7.49 7.33
N ARG A 77 -17.14 -8.13 6.25
CA ARG A 77 -16.16 -9.20 6.29
C ARG A 77 -14.78 -8.71 6.72
N ALA A 78 -14.08 -9.55 7.49
CA ALA A 78 -12.65 -9.34 7.77
C ALA A 78 -11.83 -9.58 6.48
N SER A 79 -10.98 -8.62 6.14
CA SER A 79 -10.11 -8.67 4.96
C SER A 79 -8.71 -8.24 5.37
N MET A 80 -7.72 -9.10 5.19
CA MET A 80 -6.32 -8.76 5.44
C MET A 80 -5.66 -8.31 4.14
N ALA A 81 -5.15 -7.08 4.13
CA ALA A 81 -4.34 -6.58 3.03
C ALA A 81 -2.87 -6.93 3.25
N LEU A 82 -2.25 -7.58 2.27
CA LEU A 82 -0.86 -8.03 2.30
C LEU A 82 -0.05 -7.35 1.20
N ASP A 83 1.22 -7.16 1.54
CA ASP A 83 2.31 -6.84 0.63
C ASP A 83 3.23 -8.06 0.55
N LEU A 84 3.45 -8.56 -0.67
CA LEU A 84 4.28 -9.72 -0.96
C LEU A 84 5.61 -9.23 -1.52
N ASN A 85 6.71 -9.52 -0.83
CA ASN A 85 8.04 -9.08 -1.26
C ASN A 85 8.77 -10.24 -1.96
N TYR A 86 9.11 -10.01 -3.22
CA TYR A 86 9.76 -10.96 -4.11
C TYR A 86 11.21 -10.56 -4.37
N VAL A 87 12.09 -11.56 -4.38
CA VAL A 87 13.44 -11.47 -4.93
C VAL A 87 13.43 -12.26 -6.23
N ILE A 88 13.76 -11.59 -7.34
CA ILE A 88 13.83 -12.18 -8.66
C ILE A 88 15.31 -12.35 -8.99
N SER A 89 15.78 -13.58 -9.09
CA SER A 89 17.17 -13.93 -9.36
C SER A 89 17.31 -14.51 -10.76
N ALA A 90 18.34 -14.09 -11.49
CA ALA A 90 18.64 -14.62 -12.82
C ALA A 90 19.90 -15.48 -12.81
N TYR A 91 19.84 -16.59 -13.55
CA TYR A 91 20.89 -17.57 -13.74
C TYR A 91 21.15 -17.76 -15.23
N GLY A 92 22.39 -18.10 -15.57
CA GLY A 92 22.83 -18.35 -16.95
C GLY A 92 24.34 -18.19 -17.07
N ASP A 93 24.84 -18.26 -18.30
CA ASP A 93 26.27 -18.07 -18.58
C ASP A 93 26.73 -16.65 -18.23
N GLU A 94 27.74 -16.56 -17.35
CA GLU A 94 28.35 -15.30 -16.93
C GLU A 94 29.23 -14.69 -18.03
N THR A 95 29.83 -15.51 -18.89
CA THR A 95 30.71 -15.02 -19.97
C THR A 95 29.93 -14.24 -21.03
N GLU A 96 28.70 -14.65 -21.29
CA GLU A 96 27.76 -13.99 -22.20
C GLU A 96 26.84 -12.97 -21.50
N LEU A 97 27.05 -12.74 -20.20
CA LEU A 97 26.27 -11.82 -19.36
C LEU A 97 24.76 -12.12 -19.39
N VAL A 98 24.38 -13.39 -19.51
CA VAL A 98 22.98 -13.82 -19.66
C VAL A 98 22.13 -13.35 -18.48
N GLY A 99 22.64 -13.51 -17.25
CA GLY A 99 21.93 -13.08 -16.04
C GLY A 99 21.62 -11.57 -16.02
N GLN A 100 22.54 -10.74 -16.51
CA GLN A 100 22.34 -9.29 -16.58
C GLN A 100 21.31 -8.91 -17.64
N ARG A 101 21.35 -9.56 -18.81
CA ARG A 101 20.39 -9.37 -19.90
C ARG A 101 18.98 -9.77 -19.47
N LEU A 102 18.85 -10.92 -18.80
CA LEU A 102 17.58 -11.40 -18.25
C LEU A 102 16.97 -10.39 -17.27
N LEU A 103 17.76 -9.88 -16.32
CA LEU A 103 17.27 -8.88 -15.37
C LEU A 103 16.90 -7.56 -16.04
N GLY A 104 17.64 -7.13 -17.06
CA GLY A 104 17.26 -5.96 -17.87
C GLY A 104 15.86 -6.11 -18.46
N SER A 105 15.56 -7.27 -19.05
CA SER A 105 14.24 -7.57 -19.60
C SER A 105 13.15 -7.65 -18.53
N VAL A 106 13.44 -8.25 -17.37
CA VAL A 106 12.50 -8.30 -16.22
C VAL A 106 12.17 -6.89 -15.75
N VAL A 107 13.19 -6.05 -15.55
CA VAL A 107 13.01 -4.67 -15.08
C VAL A 107 12.18 -3.85 -16.07
N ARG A 108 12.43 -3.99 -17.38
CA ARG A 108 11.58 -3.34 -18.39
C ARG A 108 10.14 -3.83 -18.30
N THR A 109 9.92 -5.15 -18.30
CA THR A 109 8.59 -5.75 -18.27
C THR A 109 7.77 -5.25 -17.09
N LEU A 110 8.34 -5.28 -15.89
CA LEU A 110 7.64 -4.85 -14.67
C LEU A 110 7.47 -3.33 -14.59
N HIS A 111 8.32 -2.56 -15.27
CA HIS A 111 8.18 -1.11 -15.37
C HIS A 111 7.10 -0.70 -16.40
N GLU A 112 6.99 -1.42 -17.51
CA GLU A 112 5.97 -1.20 -18.55
C GLU A 112 4.59 -1.69 -18.11
N ILE A 113 4.53 -2.83 -17.41
CA ILE A 113 3.31 -3.48 -16.94
C ILE A 113 3.35 -3.61 -15.40
N PRO A 114 3.30 -2.49 -14.66
CA PRO A 114 3.40 -2.51 -13.21
C PRO A 114 2.12 -3.04 -12.53
N VAL A 115 1.00 -3.12 -13.24
CA VAL A 115 -0.27 -3.64 -12.72
C VAL A 115 -0.54 -4.97 -13.38
N LEU A 116 -0.80 -6.01 -12.56
CA LEU A 116 -1.02 -7.36 -13.06
C LEU A 116 -2.24 -7.39 -14.01
N PRO A 117 -2.06 -7.76 -15.29
CA PRO A 117 -3.14 -7.78 -16.26
C PRO A 117 -4.08 -8.97 -16.01
N LYS A 118 -5.34 -8.83 -16.43
CA LYS A 118 -6.38 -9.85 -16.20
C LYS A 118 -6.10 -11.14 -16.94
N ASP A 119 -5.66 -11.03 -18.19
CA ASP A 119 -5.40 -12.17 -19.06
C ASP A 119 -4.33 -13.10 -18.47
N ILE A 120 -3.30 -12.54 -17.82
CA ILE A 120 -2.26 -13.32 -17.14
C ILE A 120 -2.78 -13.97 -15.85
N ILE A 121 -3.72 -13.32 -15.14
CA ILE A 121 -4.38 -13.92 -13.97
C ILE A 121 -5.24 -15.11 -14.43
N GLU A 122 -5.99 -14.96 -15.51
CA GLU A 122 -6.81 -16.05 -16.06
C GLU A 122 -5.92 -17.24 -16.47
N LEU A 123 -4.85 -16.98 -17.21
CA LEU A 123 -3.88 -18.00 -17.63
C LEU A 123 -3.19 -18.69 -16.43
N ALA A 124 -2.83 -17.93 -15.39
CA ALA A 124 -2.25 -18.49 -14.18
C ALA A 124 -3.22 -19.43 -13.45
N GLY A 125 -4.53 -19.11 -13.50
CA GLY A 125 -5.60 -19.89 -12.88
C GLY A 125 -5.89 -21.24 -13.54
N GLU A 126 -5.42 -21.48 -14.76
CA GLU A 126 -5.58 -22.76 -15.47
C GLU A 126 -4.78 -23.91 -14.82
N LYS A 127 -3.80 -23.58 -13.96
CA LYS A 127 -3.00 -24.59 -13.26
C LYS A 127 -3.89 -25.39 -12.29
N PRO A 128 -3.79 -26.75 -12.27
CA PRO A 128 -4.68 -27.58 -11.45
C PRO A 128 -4.69 -27.24 -9.96
N TYR A 129 -3.53 -26.83 -9.40
CA TYR A 129 -3.37 -26.47 -8.00
C TYR A 129 -3.88 -25.06 -7.64
N LEU A 130 -4.32 -24.26 -8.63
CA LEU A 130 -4.93 -22.94 -8.44
C LEU A 130 -6.43 -22.93 -8.76
N THR A 131 -6.99 -24.10 -9.07
CA THR A 131 -8.43 -24.27 -9.33
C THR A 131 -9.26 -23.70 -8.17
N GLY A 132 -10.20 -22.80 -8.49
CA GLY A 132 -11.05 -22.14 -7.50
C GLY A 132 -10.46 -20.87 -6.89
N SER A 133 -9.32 -20.37 -7.39
CA SER A 133 -8.87 -19.02 -7.03
C SER A 133 -9.75 -17.94 -7.65
N ASN A 134 -10.16 -16.96 -6.84
CA ASN A 134 -11.02 -15.85 -7.24
C ASN A 134 -10.27 -14.50 -7.32
N LEU A 135 -8.94 -14.53 -7.47
CA LEU A 135 -8.11 -13.32 -7.59
C LEU A 135 -8.60 -12.36 -8.70
N LEU A 136 -9.17 -12.89 -9.78
CA LEU A 136 -9.73 -12.10 -10.88
C LEU A 136 -10.88 -11.19 -10.45
N GLU A 137 -11.66 -11.61 -9.44
CA GLU A 137 -12.78 -10.87 -8.87
C GLU A 137 -12.35 -9.93 -7.73
N ALA A 138 -11.06 -9.82 -7.46
CA ALA A 138 -10.56 -8.89 -6.46
C ALA A 138 -10.87 -7.45 -6.90
N ALA A 139 -11.40 -6.66 -5.96
CA ALA A 139 -11.76 -5.26 -6.24
C ALA A 139 -10.52 -4.40 -6.55
N GLN A 140 -9.38 -4.74 -5.93
CA GLN A 140 -8.12 -4.06 -6.11
C GLN A 140 -7.17 -4.91 -6.95
N ARG A 141 -6.53 -4.29 -7.93
CA ARG A 141 -5.50 -4.95 -8.74
C ARG A 141 -4.15 -4.92 -8.03
N VAL A 142 -3.42 -6.03 -8.14
CA VAL A 142 -2.07 -6.17 -7.62
C VAL A 142 -1.11 -5.32 -8.46
N ARG A 143 -0.31 -4.51 -7.78
CA ARG A 143 0.71 -3.66 -8.39
C ARG A 143 2.10 -4.09 -7.94
N PHE A 144 3.00 -4.28 -8.89
CA PHE A 144 4.42 -4.49 -8.67
C PHE A 144 5.14 -3.15 -8.61
N THR A 145 5.93 -2.94 -7.57
CA THR A 145 6.75 -1.74 -7.38
C THR A 145 8.18 -2.19 -7.06
N PRO A 146 9.20 -1.59 -7.69
CA PRO A 146 10.58 -1.92 -7.36
C PRO A 146 10.86 -1.52 -5.91
N ASN A 147 11.52 -2.41 -5.17
CA ASN A 147 12.00 -2.13 -3.82
C ASN A 147 13.54 -2.16 -3.85
N VAL A 148 14.18 -1.17 -3.24
CA VAL A 148 15.64 -1.11 -3.18
C VAL A 148 16.06 -1.77 -1.88
N MET A 149 16.90 -2.81 -1.99
CA MET A 149 17.49 -3.50 -0.86
C MET A 149 18.97 -3.12 -0.76
N ASP A 150 19.44 -2.77 0.44
CA ASP A 150 20.85 -2.42 0.63
C ASP A 150 21.75 -3.67 0.55
N VAL A 151 23.05 -3.47 0.38
CA VAL A 151 24.03 -4.56 0.31
C VAL A 151 24.02 -5.40 1.59
N ASP A 152 23.85 -4.77 2.76
CA ASP A 152 23.77 -5.46 4.05
C ASP A 152 22.50 -6.33 4.16
N GLU A 153 21.36 -5.80 3.73
CA GLU A 153 20.09 -6.52 3.72
C GLU A 153 20.13 -7.69 2.73
N THR A 154 20.71 -7.45 1.57
CA THR A 154 20.94 -8.46 0.53
C THR A 154 21.85 -9.57 1.06
N SER A 155 22.95 -9.21 1.72
CA SER A 155 23.89 -10.17 2.31
C SER A 155 23.23 -11.01 3.42
N LYS A 156 22.34 -10.42 4.23
CA LYS A 156 21.57 -11.14 5.25
C LYS A 156 20.54 -12.08 4.63
N LEU A 157 19.84 -11.63 3.58
CA LEU A 157 18.87 -12.45 2.86
C LEU A 157 19.55 -13.70 2.28
N TRP A 158 20.64 -13.51 1.52
CA TRP A 158 21.38 -14.62 0.94
C TRP A 158 22.11 -15.47 1.99
N GLY A 159 22.58 -14.86 3.08
CA GLY A 159 23.17 -15.59 4.22
C GLY A 159 22.18 -16.51 4.94
N MET A 160 20.88 -16.16 4.96
CA MET A 160 19.82 -17.06 5.45
C MET A 160 19.67 -18.31 4.57
N LEU A 161 19.95 -18.18 3.26
CA LEU A 161 19.96 -19.27 2.29
C LEU A 161 21.33 -19.96 2.26
N TYR A 162 21.75 -20.55 3.40
CA TYR A 162 23.11 -21.09 3.61
C TYR A 162 23.65 -22.03 2.52
N GLN A 163 22.77 -22.71 1.78
CA GLN A 163 23.16 -23.65 0.72
C GLN A 163 23.17 -23.04 -0.69
N THR A 164 22.78 -21.77 -0.84
CA THR A 164 22.61 -21.14 -2.16
C THR A 164 23.65 -20.06 -2.37
N PRO A 165 24.46 -20.13 -3.45
CA PRO A 165 25.37 -19.07 -3.78
C PRO A 165 24.61 -17.77 -4.06
N TYR A 166 25.26 -16.64 -3.83
CA TYR A 166 24.73 -15.34 -4.21
C TYR A 166 24.44 -15.31 -5.71
N ALA A 167 23.23 -14.88 -6.08
CA ALA A 167 22.83 -14.68 -7.47
C ALA A 167 22.41 -13.23 -7.69
N LEU A 168 22.72 -12.73 -8.88
CA LEU A 168 22.30 -11.40 -9.31
C LEU A 168 20.77 -11.31 -9.27
N SER A 169 20.24 -10.32 -8.56
CA SER A 169 18.81 -10.25 -8.25
C SER A 169 18.28 -8.82 -8.16
N VAL A 170 16.98 -8.69 -8.39
CA VAL A 170 16.19 -7.47 -8.19
C VAL A 170 15.03 -7.74 -7.25
N VAL A 171 14.61 -6.74 -6.48
CA VAL A 171 13.54 -6.89 -5.48
C VAL A 171 12.31 -6.11 -5.92
N TYR A 172 11.16 -6.77 -5.85
CA TYR A 172 9.86 -6.18 -6.17
C TYR A 172 8.85 -6.47 -5.07
N GLN A 173 8.05 -5.47 -4.74
CA GLN A 173 6.92 -5.59 -3.83
C GLN A 173 5.63 -5.64 -4.64
N ALA A 174 4.83 -6.69 -4.42
CA ALA A 174 3.46 -6.78 -4.92
C ALA A 174 2.51 -6.32 -3.82
N SER A 175 1.89 -5.15 -4.02
CA SER A 175 1.00 -4.54 -3.03
C SER A 175 -0.46 -4.84 -3.30
N LEU A 176 -1.27 -4.75 -2.22
CA LEU A 176 -2.74 -4.82 -2.23
C LEU A 176 -3.28 -6.23 -2.54
N VAL A 177 -2.63 -7.26 -2.04
CA VAL A 177 -3.16 -8.62 -2.07
C VAL A 177 -4.12 -8.78 -0.89
N LEU A 178 -5.43 -8.75 -1.18
CA LEU A 178 -6.46 -8.91 -0.15
C LEU A 178 -6.74 -10.39 0.09
N ILE A 179 -6.92 -10.79 1.34
CA ILE A 179 -7.42 -12.12 1.71
C ILE A 179 -8.65 -11.95 2.57
N ASP A 180 -9.78 -12.43 2.05
CA ASP A 180 -11.10 -12.32 2.63
C ASP A 180 -11.41 -13.53 3.55
N GLY A 181 -12.13 -13.27 4.64
CA GLY A 181 -12.71 -14.31 5.50
C GLY A 181 -13.81 -15.14 4.80
N LEU A 182 -14.16 -16.28 5.41
CA LEU A 182 -15.14 -17.22 4.85
C LEU A 182 -16.60 -16.78 5.05
N GLU A 183 -16.89 -16.03 6.11
CA GLU A 183 -18.26 -15.59 6.42
C GLU A 183 -18.77 -14.60 5.36
N THR A 184 -20.00 -14.79 4.89
CA THR A 184 -20.64 -13.87 3.95
C THR A 184 -21.41 -12.82 4.73
N PRO A 185 -21.07 -11.52 4.59
CA PRO A 185 -21.79 -10.48 5.29
C PRO A 185 -23.21 -10.34 4.75
N THR A 186 -24.15 -10.11 5.65
CA THR A 186 -25.54 -9.82 5.31
C THR A 186 -25.70 -8.30 5.19
N PRO A 187 -26.18 -7.78 4.05
CA PRO A 187 -26.41 -6.34 3.91
C PRO A 187 -27.44 -5.88 4.94
N ALA A 188 -27.18 -4.74 5.59
CA ALA A 188 -28.13 -4.13 6.50
C ALA A 188 -29.40 -3.72 5.76
N GLU A 189 -30.55 -3.82 6.42
CA GLU A 189 -31.81 -3.35 5.84
C GLU A 189 -31.74 -1.85 5.51
N PRO A 190 -32.30 -1.42 4.38
CA PRO A 190 -32.39 0.00 4.06
C PRO A 190 -33.11 0.80 5.15
N VAL A 191 -32.57 1.97 5.47
CA VAL A 191 -33.22 2.89 6.41
C VAL A 191 -34.58 3.30 5.85
N ARG A 192 -35.66 2.85 6.49
CA ARG A 192 -37.02 3.10 6.00
C ARG A 192 -37.44 4.56 6.21
N ARG A 193 -37.12 5.15 7.36
CA ARG A 193 -37.40 6.55 7.71
C ARG A 193 -36.35 7.11 8.67
N PRO A 194 -35.67 8.21 8.33
CA PRO A 194 -34.87 8.95 9.31
C PRO A 194 -35.79 9.82 10.17
N GLU A 195 -35.87 9.55 11.46
CA GLU A 195 -36.56 10.41 12.43
C GLU A 195 -35.53 11.21 13.23
N VAL A 196 -35.64 12.53 13.21
CA VAL A 196 -34.74 13.43 13.93
C VAL A 196 -35.55 14.19 14.98
N ARG A 197 -35.28 13.92 16.26
CA ARG A 197 -35.91 14.61 17.38
C ARG A 197 -34.93 15.59 18.01
N VAL A 198 -35.30 16.87 18.07
CA VAL A 198 -34.53 17.91 18.77
C VAL A 198 -35.20 18.21 20.10
N LEU A 199 -34.47 18.07 21.20
CA LEU A 199 -34.94 18.40 22.55
C LEU A 199 -33.97 19.40 23.19
N PRO A 200 -34.46 20.43 23.89
CA PRO A 200 -33.59 21.27 24.70
C PRO A 200 -33.05 20.44 25.88
N PHE A 201 -31.78 20.69 26.25
CA PHE A 201 -31.20 20.09 27.44
C PHE A 201 -32.06 20.38 28.67
N GLY A 202 -32.39 19.35 29.45
CA GLY A 202 -33.29 19.46 30.61
C GLY A 202 -34.76 19.10 30.34
N ALA A 203 -35.16 18.84 29.09
CA ALA A 203 -36.48 18.29 28.79
C ALA A 203 -36.57 16.80 29.20
N PRO A 204 -37.75 16.30 29.61
CA PRO A 204 -37.96 14.87 29.89
C PRO A 204 -37.56 14.01 28.68
N GLY A 205 -36.55 13.16 28.86
CA GLY A 205 -36.01 12.29 27.80
C GLY A 205 -34.89 12.90 26.94
N ALA A 206 -34.39 14.10 27.27
CA ALA A 206 -33.20 14.65 26.61
C ALA A 206 -31.91 13.98 27.14
N PRO A 207 -30.94 13.65 26.28
CA PRO A 207 -29.64 13.14 26.72
C PRO A 207 -28.92 14.20 27.60
N VAL A 208 -28.40 13.77 28.75
CA VAL A 208 -27.70 14.65 29.69
C VAL A 208 -26.35 15.08 29.09
N PRO A 209 -26.00 16.37 29.11
CA PRO A 209 -24.73 16.83 28.57
C PRO A 209 -23.56 16.25 29.40
N PRO A 210 -22.47 15.76 28.75
CA PRO A 210 -21.29 15.31 29.47
C PRO A 210 -20.68 16.49 30.24
N GLY A 211 -20.70 16.43 31.58
CA GLY A 211 -20.12 17.45 32.47
C GLY A 211 -21.08 18.05 33.50
N ALA A 212 -22.39 17.84 33.38
CA ALA A 212 -23.36 18.26 34.40
C ALA A 212 -23.47 17.20 35.51
N GLY A 213 -22.39 17.01 36.27
CA GLY A 213 -22.41 16.25 37.51
C GLY A 213 -23.27 16.96 38.57
N THR A 214 -24.15 16.19 39.19
CA THR A 214 -25.01 16.51 40.34
C THR A 214 -24.38 17.47 41.34
N ARG A 215 -24.86 18.72 41.42
CA ARG A 215 -24.82 19.49 42.67
C ARG A 215 -25.99 19.01 43.51
N GLY A 216 -25.67 18.21 44.53
CA GLY A 216 -26.62 17.64 45.46
C GLY A 216 -27.45 18.71 46.16
N GLU A 217 -28.70 18.33 46.41
CA GLU A 217 -29.64 18.99 47.30
C GLU A 217 -29.00 19.18 48.69
N GLY A 218 -29.00 20.41 49.18
CA GLY A 218 -28.56 20.80 50.51
C GLY A 218 -29.62 21.68 51.15
N GLU A 219 -30.44 21.04 51.97
CA GLU A 219 -31.13 21.51 53.18
C GLU A 219 -31.09 23.02 53.50
N SER A 220 -32.28 23.62 53.58
CA SER A 220 -32.51 24.97 54.13
C SER A 220 -32.01 25.12 55.56
N PRO A 221 -31.60 26.33 55.96
CA PRO A 221 -31.89 26.77 57.32
C PRO A 221 -32.61 28.12 57.39
N GLU A 222 -33.20 28.26 58.56
CA GLU A 222 -34.25 29.13 59.06
C GLU A 222 -33.87 30.61 59.16
N ARG A 223 -34.90 31.46 59.10
CA ARG A 223 -34.86 32.92 59.14
C ARG A 223 -34.88 33.40 60.59
N THR A 224 -33.93 34.23 61.01
CA THR A 224 -34.10 35.13 62.16
C THR A 224 -33.58 36.53 61.81
N GLU A 225 -34.24 37.53 62.35
CA GLU A 225 -34.32 38.91 61.87
C GLU A 225 -33.14 39.83 62.26
N ASP A 226 -33.02 40.89 61.46
CA ASP A 226 -32.16 42.10 61.43
C ASP A 226 -31.94 42.86 62.77
N PRO A 227 -30.95 43.82 62.92
CA PRO A 227 -30.84 45.01 62.06
C PRO A 227 -29.45 45.69 61.79
N THR A 228 -29.44 46.46 60.69
CA THR A 228 -28.48 47.45 60.13
C THR A 228 -28.19 48.71 61.02
N PRO A 229 -27.37 49.73 60.63
CA PRO A 229 -26.33 49.90 59.56
C PRO A 229 -25.04 50.64 60.03
N SER A 230 -24.01 50.84 59.17
CA SER A 230 -23.37 52.17 58.90
C SER A 230 -22.04 52.13 58.08
N LYS A 231 -21.99 53.03 57.08
CA LYS A 231 -20.86 53.79 56.48
C LYS A 231 -19.75 53.13 55.62
N ALA A 232 -19.75 53.57 54.35
CA ALA A 232 -18.61 53.77 53.43
C ALA A 232 -17.60 54.82 53.98
N PRO A 233 -16.38 55.09 53.41
CA PRO A 233 -16.09 55.12 51.96
C PRO A 233 -14.65 54.76 51.44
N ALA A 234 -14.60 54.58 50.11
CA ALA A 234 -13.59 55.00 49.12
C ALA A 234 -12.07 54.67 49.27
N LYS A 235 -11.51 54.01 48.24
CA LYS A 235 -10.43 54.55 47.35
C LYS A 235 -9.98 53.53 46.28
N THR A 236 -10.00 53.94 45.01
CA THR A 236 -9.14 53.48 43.88
C THR A 236 -8.03 54.56 43.70
N PRO A 237 -7.00 54.45 42.82
CA PRO A 237 -6.56 53.36 41.93
C PRO A 237 -5.03 53.13 41.86
N ALA A 238 -4.57 52.03 41.22
CA ALA A 238 -3.31 51.99 40.48
C ALA A 238 -3.25 50.77 39.52
N ALA A 239 -2.85 51.03 38.27
CA ALA A 239 -2.73 50.08 37.17
C ALA A 239 -1.25 49.58 37.02
N PRO A 240 -0.83 48.97 35.89
CA PRO A 240 -0.75 47.52 35.68
C PRO A 240 0.68 47.02 35.40
N ALA A 241 0.93 45.71 35.56
CA ALA A 241 2.19 45.09 35.13
C ALA A 241 1.97 43.89 34.19
N LYS A 242 2.62 44.01 33.03
CA LYS A 242 2.71 43.12 31.88
C LYS A 242 3.16 41.71 32.24
N ARG A 243 2.70 40.71 31.48
CA ARG A 243 3.61 39.73 30.88
C ARG A 243 3.01 39.07 29.63
N SER A 244 3.69 39.34 28.52
CA SER A 244 3.50 38.81 27.18
C SER A 244 4.18 37.44 27.05
N ALA A 245 3.52 36.49 26.40
CA ALA A 245 4.16 35.29 25.86
C ALA A 245 4.02 35.32 24.32
N LYS A 246 5.18 35.15 23.68
CA LYS A 246 5.50 35.46 22.28
C LYS A 246 5.59 34.12 21.52
N ALA A 247 4.80 33.95 20.47
CA ALA A 247 5.00 32.92 19.46
C ALA A 247 5.68 33.55 18.23
N PRO A 248 6.63 32.87 17.55
CA PRO A 248 6.99 33.25 16.20
C PRO A 248 6.57 32.18 15.19
N ALA A 249 5.75 32.64 14.25
CA ALA A 249 5.46 31.99 12.98
C ALA A 249 6.73 31.93 12.11
N ARG A 250 6.95 30.80 11.43
CA ARG A 250 8.03 30.59 10.46
C ARG A 250 7.53 30.95 9.06
N THR A 251 8.20 31.94 8.46
CA THR A 251 7.99 32.48 7.12
C THR A 251 8.51 31.54 6.02
N ARG A 252 7.69 31.36 4.97
CA ARG A 252 8.06 30.75 3.68
C ARG A 252 9.07 31.66 2.95
N LYS A 253 10.16 31.06 2.46
CA LYS A 253 11.05 31.65 1.45
C LYS A 253 10.95 30.82 0.17
N SER A 254 10.52 31.45 -0.92
CA SER A 254 10.56 30.94 -2.28
C SER A 254 11.76 31.54 -3.01
N THR A 255 12.54 30.72 -3.72
CA THR A 255 13.48 31.15 -4.78
C THR A 255 13.74 29.97 -5.74
N PRO A 256 14.22 30.24 -6.97
CA PRO A 256 13.50 29.80 -8.18
C PRO A 256 14.13 28.61 -8.92
N ARG A 257 13.29 28.00 -9.76
CA ARG A 257 13.59 26.93 -10.73
C ARG A 257 14.33 27.51 -11.94
N SER A 258 15.56 27.07 -12.15
CA SER A 258 16.33 27.30 -13.37
C SER A 258 15.87 26.31 -14.44
N ALA A 259 15.32 26.79 -15.55
CA ALA A 259 14.99 25.99 -16.73
C ALA A 259 16.02 26.31 -17.81
N ARG A 260 16.82 25.29 -18.16
CA ARG A 260 17.84 25.35 -19.21
C ARG A 260 17.19 25.09 -20.57
N THR A 261 17.75 25.81 -21.53
CA THR A 261 17.33 26.14 -22.88
C THR A 261 17.35 24.98 -23.89
N ALA A 262 16.40 25.04 -24.83
CA ALA A 262 16.34 24.62 -26.23
C ALA A 262 17.36 23.62 -26.82
N GLN A 263 16.81 22.63 -27.53
CA GLN A 263 17.48 21.78 -28.52
C GLN A 263 17.07 22.24 -29.94
N PRO A 264 18.02 22.45 -30.89
CA PRO A 264 17.72 22.76 -32.29
C PRO A 264 17.62 21.49 -33.18
N PRO A 265 17.12 21.59 -34.43
CA PRO A 265 16.46 20.49 -35.14
C PRO A 265 17.39 19.58 -35.96
N ALA A 266 16.82 18.43 -36.34
CA ALA A 266 17.41 17.36 -37.14
C ALA A 266 17.91 17.85 -38.52
N ARG A 267 19.14 17.46 -38.85
CA ARG A 267 19.75 17.55 -40.18
C ARG A 267 19.50 16.21 -40.87
N ARG A 268 18.55 16.15 -41.82
CA ARG A 268 18.47 15.04 -42.79
C ARG A 268 19.44 15.36 -43.91
N THR A 269 20.46 14.52 -44.06
CA THR A 269 21.34 14.48 -45.23
C THR A 269 20.74 13.49 -46.23
N ASP A 270 20.47 13.99 -47.43
CA ASP A 270 20.38 13.20 -48.66
C ASP A 270 21.70 12.45 -48.90
N GLY A 271 21.64 11.25 -49.47
CA GLY A 271 22.81 10.57 -50.02
C GLY A 271 22.64 9.06 -50.23
N ASP A 272 22.76 8.66 -51.50
CA ASP A 272 23.05 7.32 -52.03
C ASP A 272 21.98 6.23 -52.08
N ALA A 273 21.42 6.05 -53.29
CA ALA A 273 21.36 4.74 -53.96
C ALA A 273 21.02 4.92 -55.45
N ASP A 274 22.03 5.09 -56.31
CA ASP A 274 21.91 4.72 -57.73
C ASP A 274 23.22 4.13 -58.24
N GLU A 275 23.36 2.82 -58.09
CA GLU A 275 24.41 2.03 -58.74
C GLU A 275 23.76 0.75 -59.30
N SER A 276 23.28 0.84 -60.55
CA SER A 276 23.03 -0.35 -61.38
C SER A 276 23.18 -0.03 -62.87
N LYS A 277 24.42 -0.07 -63.37
CA LYS A 277 24.69 -0.28 -64.79
C LYS A 277 25.82 -1.29 -64.95
N ASN A 278 25.42 -2.51 -65.30
CA ASN A 278 26.26 -3.57 -65.80
C ASN A 278 26.15 -3.54 -67.34
N SER A 279 27.21 -3.12 -68.03
CA SER A 279 27.54 -3.39 -69.44
C SER A 279 29.00 -3.08 -69.67
#